data_AF-A0A5C6S309-F1
#
_entry.id   AF-A0A5C6S309-F1
#
_cell.length_a   1.000
_cell.length_b   1.000
_cell.length_c   1.000
_cell.angle_alpha   90.00
_cell.angle_beta   90.00
_cell.angle_gamma   90.00
#
_symmetry.space_group_name_H-M   'P 1'
#
loop_
_entity.id
_entity.type
_entity.pdbx_description
1 polymer ?
#
loop_
_entity_poly.entity_id
_entity_poly.type
_entity_poly.pdbx_seq_one_letter_code
_entity_poly.pdbx_strand_id
1 'polypeptide(L)'
;MGFFALITLLAVLAGVLLLWRALSNLPPGEKKMFKDLEELRMEMQDWIGGRELVPLKREEMDAFSLNQVEQSFKKRSGKKGRGIFTTIYHEPVMAYSFREYSGNSGQGLLFVQTAEKSYSFVKGKNGVRIAAGNTELGTLKADDILYSAKNGKPLARLGQSANQLLPVVSEERELGSIVLPMAGNAVGKELSERAFQFVPDNLSEEERDVFLSLAALELVKQARGQ
;
A
#
# COMPACT_ATOMS: atom_id res chain seq x y z
N MET A 1 -6.90 -56.39 15.66
CA MET A 1 -7.10 -55.72 14.34
C MET A 1 -7.61 -54.28 14.48
N GLY A 2 -8.65 -53.98 15.28
CA GLY A 2 -9.18 -52.61 15.39
C GLY A 2 -8.21 -51.54 15.92
N PHE A 3 -7.32 -51.89 16.84
CA PHE A 3 -6.35 -50.95 17.42
C PHE A 3 -5.30 -50.46 16.40
N PHE A 4 -4.80 -51.36 15.54
CA PHE A 4 -3.86 -50.99 14.48
C PHE A 4 -4.51 -50.12 13.40
N ALA A 5 -5.78 -50.37 13.06
CA ALA A 5 -6.54 -49.54 12.13
C ALA A 5 -6.80 -48.12 12.68
N LEU A 6 -6.97 -47.97 13.99
CA LEU A 6 -7.14 -46.67 14.63
C LEU A 6 -5.83 -45.85 14.61
N ILE A 7 -4.70 -46.49 14.89
CA ILE A 7 -3.38 -45.84 14.86
C ILE A 7 -3.01 -45.40 13.44
N THR A 8 -3.26 -46.24 12.43
CA THR A 8 -3.00 -45.86 11.03
C THR A 8 -3.91 -44.72 10.58
N LEU A 9 -5.18 -44.72 10.96
CA LEU A 9 -6.10 -43.60 10.67
C LEU A 9 -5.63 -42.30 11.31
N LEU A 10 -5.20 -42.33 12.58
CA LEU A 10 -4.65 -41.16 13.28
C LEU A 10 -3.35 -40.66 12.64
N ALA A 11 -2.45 -41.56 12.23
CA ALA A 11 -1.21 -41.20 11.55
C ALA A 11 -1.47 -40.56 10.18
N VAL A 12 -2.44 -41.07 9.42
CA VAL A 12 -2.86 -40.48 8.14
C VAL A 12 -3.50 -39.11 8.36
N LEU A 13 -4.41 -38.97 9.34
CA LEU A 13 -5.01 -37.68 9.67
C LEU A 13 -3.96 -36.66 10.10
N ALA A 14 -3.03 -37.03 10.99
CA ALA A 14 -1.93 -36.18 11.41
C ALA A 14 -1.02 -35.79 10.24
N GLY A 15 -0.69 -36.75 9.35
CA GLY A 15 0.10 -36.51 8.14
C GLY A 15 -0.58 -35.52 7.19
N VAL A 16 -1.89 -35.67 6.95
CA VAL A 16 -2.70 -34.75 6.12
C VAL A 16 -2.76 -33.36 6.77
N LEU A 17 -2.93 -33.27 8.09
CA LEU A 17 -2.98 -32.00 8.81
C LEU A 17 -1.63 -31.27 8.77
N LEU A 18 -0.52 -31.99 8.93
CA LEU A 18 0.82 -31.44 8.82
C LEU A 18 1.16 -30.99 7.39
N LEU A 19 0.79 -31.78 6.37
CA LEU A 19 0.95 -31.41 4.97
C LEU A 19 0.11 -30.18 4.61
N TRP A 20 -1.14 -30.11 5.06
CA TRP A 20 -2.01 -28.96 4.81
C TRP A 20 -1.42 -27.69 5.46
N ARG A 21 -0.91 -27.80 6.69
CA ARG A 21 -0.24 -26.70 7.40
C ARG A 21 1.08 -26.26 6.74
N ALA A 22 1.83 -27.19 6.16
CA ALA A 22 3.06 -26.89 5.44
C ALA A 22 2.78 -26.18 4.11
N LEU A 23 1.78 -26.65 3.36
CA LEU A 23 1.37 -26.08 2.07
C LEU A 23 0.68 -24.73 2.23
N SER A 24 -0.08 -24.50 3.30
CA SER A 24 -0.76 -23.22 3.55
C SER A 24 0.20 -22.05 3.84
N ASN A 25 1.48 -22.34 4.13
CA ASN A 25 2.49 -21.33 4.47
C ASN A 25 3.44 -20.98 3.32
N LEU A 26 3.24 -21.56 2.12
CA LEU A 26 4.05 -21.23 0.97
C LEU A 26 3.68 -19.83 0.41
N PRO A 27 4.67 -18.93 0.23
CA PRO A 27 4.42 -17.64 -0.39
C PRO A 27 3.91 -17.80 -1.83
N PRO A 28 2.98 -16.96 -2.31
CA PRO A 28 2.63 -16.91 -3.73
C PRO A 28 3.87 -16.64 -4.60
N GLY A 29 3.94 -17.30 -5.75
CA GLY A 29 4.91 -17.00 -6.80
C GLY A 29 4.55 -15.73 -7.58
N GLU A 30 5.51 -15.17 -8.31
CA GLU A 30 5.35 -13.88 -9.01
C GLU A 30 4.16 -13.86 -9.98
N LYS A 31 3.95 -14.92 -10.76
CA LYS A 31 2.80 -15.02 -11.69
C LYS A 31 1.46 -14.89 -10.98
N LYS A 32 1.35 -15.48 -9.78
CA LYS A 32 0.15 -15.38 -8.96
C LYS A 32 0.00 -13.96 -8.39
N MET A 33 1.08 -13.35 -7.92
CA MET A 33 1.06 -11.97 -7.44
C MET A 33 0.64 -10.98 -8.53
N PHE A 34 1.11 -11.17 -9.77
CA PHE A 34 0.70 -10.35 -10.90
C PHE A 34 -0.78 -10.51 -11.22
N LYS A 35 -1.28 -11.75 -11.26
CA LYS A 35 -2.71 -12.03 -11.45
C LYS A 35 -3.57 -11.43 -10.33
N ASP A 36 -3.14 -11.57 -9.09
CA ASP A 36 -3.85 -11.02 -7.93
C ASP A 36 -3.81 -9.48 -7.90
N LEU A 37 -2.74 -8.85 -8.42
CA LEU A 37 -2.66 -7.39 -8.56
C LEU A 37 -3.64 -6.88 -9.61
N GLU A 38 -3.74 -7.61 -10.73
CA GLU A 38 -4.72 -7.32 -11.78
C GLU A 38 -6.17 -7.52 -11.29
N GLU A 39 -6.41 -8.56 -10.48
CA GLU A 39 -7.68 -8.76 -9.79
C GLU A 39 -8.01 -7.58 -8.87
N LEU A 40 -7.06 -7.09 -8.07
CA LEU A 40 -7.24 -5.90 -7.23
C LEU A 40 -7.60 -4.66 -8.06
N ARG A 41 -6.92 -4.46 -9.19
CA ARG A 41 -7.21 -3.37 -10.12
C ARG A 41 -8.64 -3.44 -10.63
N MET A 42 -9.07 -4.61 -11.12
CA MET A 42 -10.43 -4.80 -11.64
C MET A 42 -11.50 -4.64 -10.54
N GLU A 43 -11.33 -5.31 -9.39
CA GLU A 43 -12.23 -5.19 -8.23
C GLU A 43 -12.40 -3.72 -7.81
N MET A 44 -11.31 -2.95 -7.87
CA MET A 44 -11.32 -1.53 -7.53
C MET A 44 -12.04 -0.69 -8.58
N GLN A 45 -11.82 -0.93 -9.87
CA GLN A 45 -12.51 -0.22 -10.95
C GLN A 45 -14.03 -0.43 -10.89
N ASP A 46 -14.46 -1.67 -10.67
CA ASP A 46 -15.88 -2.01 -10.50
C ASP A 46 -16.49 -1.28 -9.29
N TRP A 47 -15.74 -1.21 -8.19
CA TRP A 47 -16.21 -0.58 -6.95
C TRP A 47 -16.24 0.95 -7.01
N ILE A 48 -15.21 1.58 -7.59
CA ILE A 48 -15.21 3.03 -7.83
C ILE A 48 -16.37 3.39 -8.76
N GLY A 49 -16.84 2.45 -9.60
CA GLY A 49 -18.13 2.53 -10.28
C GLY A 49 -18.23 3.70 -11.25
N GLY A 50 -17.10 4.12 -11.82
CA GLY A 50 -17.01 5.30 -12.68
C GLY A 50 -17.04 6.64 -11.93
N ARG A 51 -16.90 6.67 -10.60
CA ARG A 51 -16.65 7.93 -9.88
C ARG A 51 -15.40 8.59 -10.44
N GLU A 52 -15.57 9.83 -10.84
CA GLU A 52 -14.49 10.66 -11.31
C GLU A 52 -13.62 11.03 -10.11
N LEU A 53 -12.38 10.52 -10.10
CA LEU A 53 -11.37 11.01 -9.17
C LEU A 53 -10.95 12.40 -9.63
N VAL A 54 -10.87 13.34 -8.70
CA VAL A 54 -10.40 14.69 -9.00
C VAL A 54 -8.90 14.65 -9.27
N PRO A 55 -8.41 15.30 -10.34
CA PRO A 55 -6.97 15.41 -10.60
C PRO A 55 -6.21 15.99 -9.41
N LEU A 56 -5.12 15.32 -9.03
CA LEU A 56 -4.23 15.79 -7.97
C LEU A 56 -3.31 16.89 -8.49
N LYS A 57 -3.88 18.07 -8.72
CA LYS A 57 -3.12 19.28 -8.95
C LYS A 57 -2.70 19.87 -7.61
N ARG A 58 -2.11 21.06 -7.66
CA ARG A 58 -1.49 21.68 -6.51
C ARG A 58 -2.50 21.90 -5.38
N GLU A 59 -3.64 22.45 -5.74
CA GLU A 59 -4.71 22.82 -4.84
C GLU A 59 -5.25 21.60 -4.09
N GLU A 60 -5.38 20.47 -4.77
CA GLU A 60 -5.87 19.20 -4.26
C GLU A 60 -4.80 18.47 -3.44
N MET A 61 -3.51 18.64 -3.75
CA MET A 61 -2.42 18.18 -2.90
C MET A 61 -2.41 18.94 -1.57
N ASP A 62 -2.58 20.26 -1.60
CA ASP A 62 -2.66 21.11 -0.39
C ASP A 62 -3.95 20.85 0.40
N ALA A 63 -5.03 20.44 -0.27
CA ALA A 63 -6.31 20.10 0.32
C ALA A 63 -6.45 18.60 0.65
N PHE A 64 -5.48 17.74 0.30
CA PHE A 64 -5.55 16.30 0.53
C PHE A 64 -5.75 16.03 2.02
N SER A 65 -6.75 15.25 2.39
CA SER A 65 -7.02 14.91 3.79
C SER A 65 -6.63 13.48 4.13
N LEU A 66 -6.27 13.25 5.39
CA LEU A 66 -6.14 11.90 5.96
C LEU A 66 -7.50 11.16 6.02
N ASN A 67 -8.60 11.89 5.83
CA ASN A 67 -9.95 11.35 5.82
C ASN A 67 -10.19 10.39 4.65
N GLN A 68 -10.89 9.29 4.96
CA GLN A 68 -11.25 8.26 4.00
C GLN A 68 -12.74 7.98 4.03
N VAL A 69 -13.27 7.65 2.86
CA VAL A 69 -14.63 7.14 2.69
C VAL A 69 -14.60 5.70 2.18
N GLU A 70 -15.69 4.98 2.41
CA GLU A 70 -15.92 3.62 1.89
C GLU A 70 -14.86 2.59 2.28
N GLN A 71 -14.30 2.76 3.46
CA GLN A 71 -13.30 1.87 4.00
C GLN A 71 -13.91 0.51 4.34
N SER A 72 -13.29 -0.57 3.87
CA SER A 72 -13.70 -1.94 4.20
C SER A 72 -12.48 -2.81 4.41
N PHE A 73 -12.35 -3.44 5.59
CA PHE A 73 -11.30 -4.39 5.92
C PHE A 73 -11.88 -5.78 6.20
N LYS A 74 -11.40 -6.80 5.48
CA LYS A 74 -11.80 -8.20 5.71
C LYS A 74 -10.60 -8.98 6.26
N LYS A 75 -10.77 -9.59 7.45
CA LYS A 75 -9.71 -10.36 8.15
C LYS A 75 -9.72 -11.87 7.87
N ARG A 76 -10.77 -12.43 7.23
CA ARG A 76 -11.06 -13.89 7.24
C ARG A 76 -10.31 -14.74 6.20
N SER A 77 -9.73 -14.16 5.14
CA SER A 77 -9.12 -14.92 4.01
C SER A 77 -7.83 -14.26 3.48
N GLY A 78 -6.99 -13.77 4.38
CA GLY A 78 -6.00 -12.74 4.09
C GLY A 78 -6.55 -11.36 4.42
N LYS A 79 -5.67 -10.42 4.80
CA LYS A 79 -6.10 -9.05 5.09
C LYS A 79 -6.28 -8.34 3.75
N LYS A 80 -7.52 -8.28 3.27
CA LYS A 80 -7.91 -7.43 2.14
C LYS A 80 -8.50 -6.13 2.68
N GLY A 81 -8.25 -5.03 1.99
CA GLY A 81 -8.96 -3.79 2.25
C GLY A 81 -8.95 -2.82 1.10
N ARG A 82 -9.82 -1.82 1.21
CA ARG A 82 -9.99 -0.74 0.23
C ARG A 82 -10.47 0.52 0.91
N GLY A 83 -10.30 1.66 0.24
CA GLY A 83 -10.78 2.96 0.70
C GLY A 83 -10.48 4.06 -0.33
N ILE A 84 -11.15 5.20 -0.17
CA ILE A 84 -10.95 6.39 -1.00
C ILE A 84 -10.52 7.53 -0.09
N PHE A 85 -9.34 8.08 -0.32
CA PHE A 85 -8.93 9.34 0.29
C PHE A 85 -9.62 10.52 -0.38
N THR A 86 -9.94 11.52 0.43
CA THR A 86 -10.65 12.71 -0.02
C THR A 86 -9.89 13.99 0.31
N THR A 87 -10.23 15.09 -0.34
CA THR A 87 -9.83 16.43 0.11
C THR A 87 -10.57 16.81 1.40
N ILE A 88 -10.15 17.91 2.04
CA ILE A 88 -10.93 18.54 3.12
C ILE A 88 -12.33 18.98 2.68
N TYR A 89 -12.58 19.05 1.36
CA TYR A 89 -13.87 19.34 0.75
C TYR A 89 -14.64 18.07 0.33
N HIS A 90 -14.19 16.89 0.78
CA HIS A 90 -14.79 15.59 0.50
C HIS A 90 -14.75 15.16 -0.97
N GLU A 91 -13.86 15.74 -1.77
CA GLU A 91 -13.65 15.34 -3.16
C GLU A 91 -12.77 14.10 -3.22
N PRO A 92 -13.14 13.04 -3.95
CA PRO A 92 -12.35 11.82 -4.04
C PRO A 92 -11.11 12.05 -4.91
N VAL A 93 -9.91 11.82 -4.36
CA VAL A 93 -8.65 12.10 -5.06
C VAL A 93 -7.77 10.88 -5.28
N MET A 94 -7.86 9.89 -4.40
CA MET A 94 -7.04 8.69 -4.48
C MET A 94 -7.81 7.49 -3.93
N ALA A 95 -7.97 6.46 -4.75
CA ALA A 95 -8.53 5.19 -4.33
C ALA A 95 -7.43 4.15 -4.16
N TYR A 96 -7.63 3.22 -3.23
CA TYR A 96 -6.69 2.12 -3.03
C TYR A 96 -7.39 0.80 -2.76
N SER A 97 -6.71 -0.28 -3.10
CA SER A 97 -7.04 -1.64 -2.70
C SER A 97 -5.76 -2.41 -2.37
N PHE A 98 -5.83 -3.28 -1.37
CA PHE A 98 -4.67 -4.08 -0.98
C PHE A 98 -5.06 -5.49 -0.58
N ARG A 99 -4.07 -6.36 -0.64
CA ARG A 99 -4.13 -7.75 -0.19
C ARG A 99 -2.83 -8.12 0.50
N GLU A 100 -2.91 -8.51 1.76
CA GLU A 100 -1.80 -9.18 2.44
C GLU A 100 -2.04 -10.69 2.44
N TYR A 101 -0.99 -11.43 2.13
CA TYR A 101 -1.04 -12.88 2.17
C TYR A 101 -0.83 -13.36 3.60
N SER A 102 -1.68 -14.26 4.06
CA SER A 102 -1.51 -14.92 5.35
C SER A 102 -0.26 -15.81 5.35
N GLY A 103 0.43 -15.90 6.48
CA GLY A 103 1.64 -16.70 6.67
C GLY A 103 2.88 -15.85 7.03
N ASN A 104 4.03 -16.51 7.22
CA ASN A 104 5.29 -15.86 7.63
C ASN A 104 5.99 -15.08 6.50
N SER A 105 5.39 -14.95 5.32
CA SER A 105 6.08 -14.36 4.16
C SER A 105 6.15 -12.84 4.18
N GLY A 106 5.28 -12.17 4.93
CA GLY A 106 5.18 -10.71 4.95
C GLY A 106 4.84 -10.08 3.60
N GLN A 107 4.45 -10.89 2.61
CA GLN A 107 4.15 -10.46 1.25
C GLN A 107 2.78 -9.80 1.15
N GLY A 108 2.66 -8.86 0.23
CA GLY A 108 1.41 -8.16 -0.01
C GLY A 108 1.44 -7.38 -1.30
N LEU A 109 0.25 -6.98 -1.71
CA LEU A 109 -0.03 -6.16 -2.87
C LEU A 109 -0.79 -4.93 -2.43
N LEU A 110 -0.45 -3.79 -3.02
CA LEU A 110 -1.23 -2.57 -2.94
C LEU A 110 -1.34 -2.01 -4.35
N PHE A 111 -2.56 -1.62 -4.71
CA PHE A 111 -2.87 -0.90 -5.93
C PHE A 111 -3.53 0.42 -5.54
N VAL A 112 -3.05 1.50 -6.13
CA VAL A 112 -3.52 2.87 -5.89
C VAL A 112 -3.85 3.49 -7.22
N GLN A 113 -4.92 4.26 -7.29
CA GLN A 113 -5.30 5.00 -8.48
C GLN A 113 -5.68 6.44 -8.12
N THR A 114 -5.13 7.37 -8.88
CA THR A 114 -5.54 8.77 -8.93
C THR A 114 -6.25 9.01 -10.27
N ALA A 115 -6.74 10.23 -10.51
CA ALA A 115 -7.34 10.58 -11.81
C ALA A 115 -6.37 10.41 -12.98
N GLU A 116 -5.07 10.60 -12.73
CA GLU A 116 -4.07 10.75 -13.78
C GLU A 116 -3.22 9.49 -13.97
N LYS A 117 -2.95 8.76 -12.88
CA LYS A 117 -2.00 7.64 -12.90
C LYS A 117 -2.37 6.60 -11.85
N SER A 118 -1.91 5.38 -12.07
CA SER A 118 -1.99 4.30 -11.08
C SER A 118 -0.62 3.98 -10.50
N TYR A 119 -0.57 3.57 -9.25
CA TYR A 119 0.64 3.10 -8.60
C TYR A 119 0.43 1.67 -8.12
N SER A 120 1.42 0.82 -8.34
CA SER A 120 1.38 -0.58 -7.89
C SER A 120 2.58 -0.90 -7.01
N PHE A 121 2.31 -1.71 -5.99
CA PHE A 121 3.26 -2.03 -4.94
C PHE A 121 3.26 -3.53 -4.72
N VAL A 122 4.42 -4.15 -4.90
CA VAL A 122 4.62 -5.59 -4.70
C VAL A 122 5.62 -5.80 -3.58
N LYS A 123 5.10 -6.08 -2.38
CA LYS A 123 5.92 -6.37 -1.20
C LYS A 123 6.45 -7.80 -1.28
N GLY A 124 7.76 -7.91 -1.40
CA GLY A 124 8.51 -9.17 -1.43
C GLY A 124 9.51 -9.27 -0.27
N LYS A 125 10.46 -10.20 -0.40
CA LYS A 125 11.54 -10.40 0.59
C LYS A 125 12.57 -9.27 0.60
N ASN A 126 12.79 -8.64 -0.56
CA ASN A 126 13.86 -7.66 -0.78
C ASN A 126 13.37 -6.20 -0.64
N GLY A 127 12.14 -5.99 -0.18
CA GLY A 127 11.50 -4.68 -0.14
C GLY A 127 10.18 -4.63 -0.89
N VAL A 128 9.75 -3.42 -1.22
CA VAL A 128 8.52 -3.14 -1.97
C VAL A 128 8.90 -2.64 -3.36
N ARG A 129 8.59 -3.41 -4.40
CA ARG A 129 8.71 -2.94 -5.78
C ARG A 129 7.57 -1.97 -6.09
N ILE A 130 7.89 -0.83 -6.68
CA ILE A 130 6.97 0.27 -6.94
C ILE A 130 6.98 0.59 -8.43
N ALA A 131 5.80 0.68 -9.04
CA ALA A 131 5.63 1.17 -10.40
C ALA A 131 4.58 2.29 -10.45
N ALA A 132 4.81 3.26 -11.33
CA ALA A 132 3.88 4.33 -11.67
C ALA A 132 3.41 4.12 -13.12
N GLY A 133 2.14 3.80 -13.30
CA GLY A 133 1.60 3.30 -14.56
C GLY A 133 2.33 2.04 -15.01
N ASN A 134 2.91 2.11 -16.21
CA ASN A 134 3.70 1.02 -16.81
C ASN A 134 5.21 1.15 -16.56
N THR A 135 5.62 2.16 -15.78
CA THR A 135 7.05 2.43 -15.51
C THR A 135 7.42 1.96 -14.12
N GLU A 136 8.36 1.02 -14.04
CA GLU A 136 8.95 0.62 -12.76
C GLU A 136 9.81 1.76 -12.21
N LEU A 137 9.44 2.29 -11.05
CA LEU A 137 10.21 3.34 -10.38
C LEU A 137 11.42 2.72 -9.69
N GLY A 138 11.21 1.64 -8.94
CA GLY A 138 12.26 1.07 -8.11
C GLY A 138 11.80 0.12 -7.02
N THR A 139 12.73 -0.17 -6.10
CA THR A 139 12.45 -0.96 -4.90
C THR A 139 12.75 -0.14 -3.64
N LEU A 140 11.72 0.06 -2.81
CA LEU A 140 11.86 0.61 -1.46
C LEU A 140 12.36 -0.50 -0.53
N LYS A 141 13.53 -0.28 0.07
CA LYS A 141 14.16 -1.24 0.99
C LYS A 141 13.84 -0.90 2.45
N ALA A 142 14.33 -1.75 3.36
CA ALA A 142 14.10 -1.62 4.80
C ALA A 142 14.84 -0.45 5.47
N ASP A 143 15.74 0.21 4.74
CA ASP A 143 16.42 1.45 5.11
C ASP A 143 15.61 2.70 4.74
N ASP A 144 14.36 2.51 4.30
CA ASP A 144 13.45 3.54 3.81
C ASP A 144 13.95 4.31 2.58
N ILE A 145 14.89 3.73 1.82
CA ILE A 145 15.41 4.27 0.57
C ILE A 145 14.77 3.56 -0.63
N LEU A 146 14.22 4.36 -1.55
CA LEU A 146 13.75 3.92 -2.85
C LEU A 146 14.93 3.90 -3.83
N TYR A 147 15.30 2.71 -4.30
CA TYR A 147 16.37 2.54 -5.29
C TYR A 147 15.79 2.39 -6.69
N SER A 148 16.28 3.17 -7.65
CA SER A 148 15.83 3.19 -9.03
C SER A 148 15.91 1.84 -9.71
N ALA A 149 14.86 1.46 -10.45
CA ALA A 149 14.91 0.30 -11.34
C ALA A 149 15.85 0.52 -12.54
N LYS A 150 16.04 1.77 -12.98
CA LYS A 150 16.85 2.10 -14.18
C LYS A 150 18.34 1.87 -13.95
N ASN A 151 18.86 2.29 -12.80
CA ASN A 151 20.31 2.34 -12.54
C ASN A 151 20.72 1.89 -11.13
N GLY A 152 19.78 1.48 -10.27
CA GLY A 152 20.06 1.05 -8.89
C GLY A 152 20.49 2.16 -7.94
N LYS A 153 20.48 3.44 -8.35
CA LYS A 153 20.82 4.57 -7.49
C LYS A 153 19.66 4.95 -6.56
N PRO A 154 19.92 5.53 -5.38
CA PRO A 154 18.86 6.12 -4.55
C PRO A 154 18.09 7.19 -5.35
N LEU A 155 16.76 7.12 -5.34
CA LEU A 155 15.87 8.14 -5.92
C LEU A 155 15.35 9.09 -4.84
N ALA A 156 14.88 8.51 -3.74
CA ALA A 156 14.38 9.23 -2.59
C ALA A 156 14.43 8.37 -1.34
N ARG A 157 14.28 9.01 -0.18
CA ARG A 157 14.16 8.36 1.12
C ARG A 157 13.01 8.96 1.91
N LEU A 158 12.40 8.15 2.78
CA LEU A 158 11.61 8.69 3.88
C LEU A 158 12.60 9.15 4.97
N GLY A 159 12.47 10.41 5.38
CA GLY A 159 13.29 10.97 6.44
C GLY A 159 12.82 10.52 7.82
N GLN A 160 13.38 11.12 8.87
CA GLN A 160 12.94 10.84 10.23
C GLN A 160 11.68 11.65 10.55
N SER A 161 10.71 11.00 11.19
CA SER A 161 9.50 11.67 11.62
C SER A 161 9.82 12.70 12.71
N ALA A 162 9.49 13.97 12.49
CA ALA A 162 9.61 15.04 13.47
C ALA A 162 8.34 15.89 13.46
N ASN A 163 7.80 16.22 14.63
CA ASN A 163 6.54 16.98 14.76
C ASN A 163 5.41 16.44 13.88
N GLN A 164 5.24 15.11 13.85
CA GLN A 164 4.24 14.42 13.01
C GLN A 164 4.43 14.58 11.50
N LEU A 165 5.59 15.04 11.04
CA LEU A 165 5.90 15.14 9.64
C LEU A 165 6.95 14.09 9.27
N LEU A 166 6.65 13.33 8.23
CA LEU A 166 7.57 12.39 7.60
C LEU A 166 8.00 12.96 6.25
N PRO A 167 9.17 13.60 6.16
CA PRO A 167 9.63 14.21 4.92
C PRO A 167 10.01 13.15 3.89
N VAL A 168 9.70 13.41 2.63
CA VAL A 168 10.17 12.65 1.47
C VAL A 168 11.26 13.47 0.80
N VAL A 169 12.47 12.94 0.73
CA VAL A 169 13.65 13.69 0.31
C VAL A 169 14.33 12.97 -0.85
N SER A 170 14.53 13.65 -1.97
CA SER A 170 15.37 13.19 -3.09
C SER A 170 16.84 13.53 -2.83
N GLU A 171 17.73 13.20 -3.77
CA GLU A 171 19.13 13.61 -3.69
C GLU A 171 19.28 15.15 -3.71
N GLU A 172 18.42 15.84 -4.45
CA GLU A 172 18.54 17.28 -4.72
C GLU A 172 17.79 18.13 -3.70
N ARG A 173 16.62 17.68 -3.21
CA ARG A 173 15.74 18.48 -2.36
C ARG A 173 14.66 17.67 -1.65
N GLU A 174 13.94 18.32 -0.74
CA GLU A 174 12.70 17.80 -0.19
C GLU A 174 11.56 17.89 -1.22
N LEU A 175 10.79 16.82 -1.36
CA LEU A 175 9.64 16.71 -2.28
C LEU A 175 8.31 17.01 -1.59
N GLY A 176 8.31 17.07 -0.26
CA GLY A 176 7.16 17.32 0.60
C GLY A 176 7.19 16.43 1.83
N SER A 177 6.28 16.69 2.77
CA SER A 177 6.16 15.97 4.02
C SER A 177 4.78 15.34 4.17
N ILE A 178 4.76 14.08 4.61
CA ILE A 178 3.53 13.33 4.91
C ILE A 178 3.18 13.56 6.38
N VAL A 179 1.94 13.94 6.66
CA VAL A 179 1.43 14.10 8.02
C VAL A 179 1.13 12.73 8.63
N LEU A 180 1.63 12.49 9.83
CA LEU A 180 1.42 11.28 10.62
C LEU A 180 0.38 11.59 11.71
N PRO A 181 -0.71 10.80 11.85
CA PRO A 181 -1.69 11.04 12.90
C PRO A 181 -1.08 10.88 14.29
N MET A 182 -1.48 11.71 15.26
CA MET A 182 -1.06 11.58 16.65
C MET A 182 -1.45 10.20 17.22
N ALA A 183 -0.52 9.55 17.93
CA ALA A 183 -0.79 8.32 18.65
C ALA A 183 -1.90 8.55 19.70
N GLY A 184 -3.08 7.96 19.48
CA GLY A 184 -4.25 8.08 20.36
C GLY A 184 -5.44 8.80 19.74
N ASN A 185 -5.25 9.57 18.67
CA ASN A 185 -6.33 10.14 17.88
C ASN A 185 -6.67 9.17 16.74
N ALA A 186 -7.84 8.52 16.84
CA ALA A 186 -8.39 7.79 15.71
C ALA A 186 -8.61 8.79 14.56
N VAL A 187 -8.10 8.45 13.37
CA VAL A 187 -8.42 9.20 12.13
C VAL A 187 -9.94 9.26 12.03
N GLY A 188 -10.49 10.46 12.10
CA GLY A 188 -11.94 10.70 12.10
C GLY A 188 -12.53 11.38 13.35
N LYS A 189 -11.75 11.76 14.37
CA LYS A 189 -12.26 12.57 15.51
C LYS A 189 -11.82 14.03 15.54
N GLU A 190 -10.77 14.41 14.82
CA GLU A 190 -10.39 15.82 14.64
C GLU A 190 -10.66 16.24 13.18
N LEU A 191 -11.20 17.44 13.04
CA LEU A 191 -11.59 18.04 11.76
C LEU A 191 -10.39 18.07 10.80
N SER A 192 -10.50 17.31 9.70
CA SER A 192 -9.77 17.50 8.44
C SER A 192 -8.27 17.82 8.56
N GLU A 193 -7.49 16.91 9.13
CA GLU A 193 -6.03 17.02 9.02
C GLU A 193 -5.61 16.80 7.56
N ARG A 194 -4.80 17.73 7.06
CA ARG A 194 -4.17 17.63 5.74
C ARG A 194 -3.18 16.47 5.76
N ALA A 195 -3.11 15.70 4.69
CA ALA A 195 -2.18 14.59 4.56
C ALA A 195 -0.77 15.04 4.18
N PHE A 196 -0.64 16.20 3.53
CA PHE A 196 0.63 16.71 3.03
C PHE A 196 0.93 18.13 3.55
N GLN A 197 2.21 18.41 3.75
CA GLN A 197 2.74 19.74 4.03
C GLN A 197 4.04 19.97 3.25
N PHE A 198 4.37 21.24 3.01
CA PHE A 198 5.63 21.65 2.37
C PHE A 198 5.93 21.01 1.01
N VAL A 199 4.89 20.59 0.29
CA VAL A 199 5.06 20.16 -1.11
C VAL A 199 5.54 21.38 -1.91
N PRO A 200 6.60 21.28 -2.74
CA PRO A 200 6.99 22.36 -3.65
C PRO A 200 6.03 22.51 -4.84
N ASP A 201 5.87 23.73 -5.37
CA ASP A 201 4.99 24.00 -6.52
C ASP A 201 5.58 23.52 -7.86
N ASN A 202 6.88 23.31 -7.91
CA ASN A 202 7.64 23.04 -9.13
C ASN A 202 8.23 21.62 -9.14
N LEU A 203 7.49 20.63 -8.63
CA LEU A 203 7.87 19.22 -8.77
C LEU A 203 7.83 18.81 -10.24
N SER A 204 8.90 18.20 -10.73
CA SER A 204 8.89 17.50 -12.01
C SER A 204 7.95 16.29 -11.98
N GLU A 205 7.56 15.76 -13.14
CA GLU A 205 6.68 14.59 -13.18
C GLU A 205 7.29 13.37 -12.47
N GLU A 206 8.61 13.15 -12.63
CA GLU A 206 9.32 12.06 -11.96
C GLU A 206 9.35 12.25 -10.43
N GLU A 207 9.65 13.47 -9.95
CA GLU A 207 9.61 13.78 -8.51
C GLU A 207 8.21 13.62 -7.93
N ARG A 208 7.19 14.04 -8.68
CA ARG A 208 5.79 13.89 -8.27
C ARG A 208 5.39 12.43 -8.16
N ASP A 209 5.78 11.59 -9.11
CA ASP A 209 5.55 10.14 -9.05
C ASP A 209 6.27 9.49 -7.86
N VAL A 210 7.51 9.90 -7.58
CA VAL A 210 8.27 9.44 -6.41
C VAL A 210 7.57 9.86 -5.12
N PHE A 211 7.19 11.13 -4.99
CA PHE A 211 6.49 11.65 -3.81
C PHE A 211 5.16 10.92 -3.60
N LEU A 212 4.28 10.90 -4.60
CA LEU A 212 2.95 10.31 -4.48
C LEU A 212 3.00 8.80 -4.23
N SER A 213 3.95 8.09 -4.82
CA SER A 213 4.07 6.64 -4.58
C SER A 213 4.50 6.33 -3.14
N LEU A 214 5.48 7.04 -2.59
CA LEU A 214 5.91 6.88 -1.20
C LEU A 214 4.83 7.36 -0.22
N ALA A 215 4.18 8.48 -0.51
CA ALA A 215 3.08 9.01 0.26
C ALA A 215 1.89 8.05 0.30
N ALA A 216 1.43 7.54 -0.84
CA ALA A 216 0.33 6.59 -0.91
C ALA A 216 0.62 5.31 -0.13
N LEU A 217 1.85 4.79 -0.23
CA LEU A 217 2.27 3.62 0.53
C LEU A 217 2.16 3.86 2.05
N GLU A 218 2.64 5.01 2.53
CA GLU A 218 2.63 5.33 3.95
C GLU A 218 1.22 5.64 4.46
N LEU A 219 0.42 6.42 3.71
CA LEU A 219 -0.98 6.72 4.06
C LEU A 219 -1.82 5.44 4.17
N VAL A 220 -1.68 4.51 3.22
CA VAL A 220 -2.40 3.24 3.28
C VAL A 220 -1.86 2.36 4.41
N LYS A 221 -0.55 2.37 4.67
CA LYS A 221 0.04 1.66 5.82
C LYS A 221 -0.54 2.15 7.14
N GLN A 222 -0.70 3.46 7.32
CA GLN A 222 -1.31 4.06 8.49
C GLN A 222 -2.80 3.71 8.61
N ALA A 223 -3.55 3.80 7.51
CA ALA A 223 -4.98 3.48 7.48
C ALA A 223 -5.28 2.04 7.94
N ARG A 224 -4.35 1.12 7.70
CA ARG A 224 -4.44 -0.30 8.12
C ARG A 224 -4.03 -0.55 9.57
N GLY A 225 -3.27 0.37 10.17
CA GLY A 225 -2.78 0.26 11.55
C GLY A 225 -3.85 0.56 12.60
N GLN A 226 -5.03 1.00 12.15
CA GLN A 226 -6.24 1.25 12.93
C GLN A 226 -7.11 -0.01 13.03
#